data_AF-A0A524GB77-F1
#
_entry.id   AF-A0A524GB77-F1
#
_cell.length_a   1.000
_cell.length_b   1.000
_cell.length_c   1.000
_cell.angle_alpha   90.00
_cell.angle_beta   90.00
_cell.angle_gamma   90.00
#
_symmetry.space_group_name_H-M   'P 1'
#
loop_
_entity.id
_entity.type
_entity.pdbx_description
1 polymer ?
#
loop_
_entity_poly.entity_id
_entity_poly.type
_entity_poly.pdbx_seq_one_letter_code
_entity_poly.pdbx_strand_id
1 'polypeptide(L)'
;MTEVADAKLEDVEFLKAKFRELKIQAREELESLRRDRDQMREYKKIRDDHNKEVKALIESVRAEREERDRINQEINEAKERRMAIHAQLKSLYDEIRELRSNLVGSPSNDQRKMMRRVEELEWRQQTELLTRDEEVGIVEEIARIEAQLVKIGQEKEKQDRISELRRLARKLKDEASEAHEKVLTLSEQSQIHHQEVVRIRPQLEEYKKSADTAHKNFVEWLKKVKDGETKLKERRTMIDEIQGKLRKHTVEKRDVEREEHFQQQKAQERERVESAVEKLQSGKRLTFDEFILAQRTVSDDKKKSKRRDRGSSEETRNESEPAKSTEAEELIKEPLDTVEIDQELEDITSNPPHESTDDE
;
A
#
# COMPACT_ATOMS: atom_id res chain seq x y z
N MET A 1 52.85 -35.96 -39.80
CA MET A 1 51.90 -34.91 -40.26
C MET A 1 50.44 -35.35 -40.11
N THR A 2 50.13 -36.64 -40.17
CA THR A 2 48.76 -37.17 -40.04
C THR A 2 48.23 -37.15 -38.60
N GLU A 3 49.00 -37.61 -37.62
CA GLU A 3 48.54 -37.68 -36.21
C GLU A 3 48.18 -36.32 -35.59
N VAL A 4 48.88 -35.24 -35.99
CA VAL A 4 48.59 -33.87 -35.51
C VAL A 4 47.37 -33.27 -36.22
N ALA A 5 47.08 -33.69 -37.46
CA ALA A 5 45.88 -33.28 -38.17
C ALA A 5 44.64 -34.02 -37.64
N ASP A 6 44.78 -35.30 -37.31
CA ASP A 6 43.73 -36.13 -36.72
C ASP A 6 43.38 -35.66 -35.29
N ALA A 7 44.37 -35.32 -34.45
CA ALA A 7 44.14 -34.74 -33.12
C ALA A 7 43.40 -33.38 -33.18
N LYS A 8 43.71 -32.52 -34.16
CA LYS A 8 42.99 -31.25 -34.37
C LYS A 8 41.57 -31.45 -34.89
N LEU A 9 41.31 -32.53 -35.62
CA LEU A 9 39.97 -32.88 -36.10
C LEU A 9 39.09 -33.39 -34.95
N GLU A 10 39.64 -34.26 -34.09
CA GLU A 10 38.98 -34.75 -32.87
C GLU A 10 38.63 -33.60 -31.92
N ASP A 11 39.53 -32.61 -31.76
CA ASP A 11 39.27 -31.41 -30.96
C ASP A 11 38.10 -30.57 -31.49
N VAL A 12 37.95 -30.47 -32.82
CA VAL A 12 36.83 -29.73 -33.44
C VAL A 12 35.51 -30.46 -33.28
N GLU A 13 35.51 -31.78 -33.42
CA GLU A 13 34.30 -32.59 -33.21
C GLU A 13 33.87 -32.58 -31.75
N PHE A 14 34.83 -32.64 -30.82
CA PHE A 14 34.60 -32.44 -29.39
C PHE A 14 34.00 -31.06 -29.08
N LEU A 15 34.57 -29.99 -29.64
CA LEU A 15 34.03 -28.63 -29.48
C LEU A 15 32.61 -28.50 -30.06
N LYS A 16 32.32 -29.14 -31.20
CA LYS A 16 30.97 -29.17 -31.79
C LYS A 16 29.99 -29.97 -30.94
N ALA A 17 30.41 -31.10 -30.36
CA ALA A 17 29.58 -31.90 -29.46
C ALA A 17 29.25 -31.11 -28.18
N LYS A 18 30.26 -30.52 -27.54
CA LYS A 18 30.09 -29.66 -26.36
C LYS A 18 29.21 -28.44 -26.63
N PHE A 19 29.33 -27.85 -27.82
CA PHE A 19 28.45 -26.75 -28.25
C PHE A 19 26.99 -27.17 -28.40
N ARG A 20 26.73 -28.36 -28.96
CA ARG A 20 25.36 -28.91 -29.06
C ARG A 20 24.78 -29.19 -27.67
N GLU A 21 25.56 -29.79 -26.78
CA GLU A 21 25.15 -30.08 -25.41
C GLU A 21 24.81 -28.81 -24.63
N LEU A 22 25.70 -27.79 -24.66
CA LEU A 22 25.45 -26.50 -24.01
C LEU A 22 24.22 -25.79 -24.58
N LYS A 23 23.93 -25.95 -25.88
CA LYS A 23 22.71 -25.42 -26.48
C LYS A 23 21.44 -26.14 -26.01
N ILE A 24 21.49 -27.45 -25.79
CA ILE A 24 20.37 -28.22 -25.24
C ILE A 24 20.13 -27.76 -23.80
N GLN A 25 21.17 -27.73 -22.98
CA GLN A 25 21.09 -27.29 -21.58
C GLN A 25 20.60 -25.85 -21.45
N ALA A 26 21.07 -24.93 -22.32
CA ALA A 26 20.58 -23.55 -22.32
C ALA A 26 19.10 -23.42 -22.75
N ARG A 27 18.59 -24.34 -23.60
CA ARG A 27 17.17 -24.38 -23.94
C ARG A 27 16.32 -24.90 -22.79
N GLU A 28 16.75 -25.96 -22.12
CA GLU A 28 16.09 -26.50 -20.93
C GLU A 28 16.03 -25.47 -19.81
N GLU A 29 17.15 -24.79 -19.54
CA GLU A 29 17.19 -23.71 -18.56
C GLU A 29 16.29 -22.54 -18.94
N LEU A 30 16.25 -22.14 -20.22
CA LEU A 30 15.32 -21.11 -20.68
C LEU A 30 13.86 -21.52 -20.50
N GLU A 31 13.53 -22.79 -20.70
CA GLU A 31 12.18 -23.30 -20.49
C GLU A 31 11.81 -23.33 -19.00
N SER A 32 12.73 -23.76 -18.13
CA SER A 32 12.56 -23.68 -16.68
C SER A 32 12.37 -22.24 -16.20
N LEU A 33 13.19 -21.31 -16.71
CA LEU A 33 13.11 -19.89 -16.39
C LEU A 33 11.79 -19.26 -16.84
N ARG A 34 11.25 -19.70 -17.99
CA ARG A 34 9.91 -19.26 -18.43
C ARG A 34 8.83 -19.70 -17.46
N ARG A 35 8.85 -20.98 -17.03
CA ARG A 35 7.91 -21.51 -16.03
C ARG A 35 8.02 -20.74 -14.71
N ASP A 36 9.23 -20.52 -14.22
CA ASP A 36 9.48 -19.79 -12.97
C ASP A 36 9.01 -18.34 -13.06
N ARG A 37 9.19 -17.69 -14.22
CA ARG A 37 8.70 -16.33 -14.48
C ARG A 37 7.17 -16.28 -14.53
N ASP A 38 6.52 -17.27 -15.12
CA ASP A 38 5.06 -17.33 -15.17
C ASP A 38 4.48 -17.55 -13.77
N GLN A 39 5.08 -18.43 -12.97
CA GLN A 39 4.72 -18.60 -11.54
C GLN A 39 4.94 -17.30 -10.75
N MET A 40 6.08 -16.64 -10.93
CA MET A 40 6.36 -15.35 -10.29
C MET A 40 5.30 -14.28 -10.65
N ARG A 41 4.87 -14.22 -11.90
CA ARG A 41 3.82 -13.30 -12.36
C ARG A 41 2.47 -13.62 -11.73
N GLU A 42 2.13 -14.90 -11.60
CA GLU A 42 0.88 -15.34 -10.97
C GLU A 42 0.84 -14.93 -9.50
N TYR A 43 1.89 -15.24 -8.72
CA TYR A 43 1.98 -14.82 -7.31
C TYR A 43 2.02 -13.30 -7.15
N LYS A 44 2.64 -12.57 -8.09
CA LYS A 44 2.58 -11.11 -8.11
C LYS A 44 1.14 -10.62 -8.28
N LYS A 45 0.40 -11.19 -9.22
CA LYS A 45 -0.99 -10.82 -9.47
C LYS A 45 -1.88 -11.12 -8.27
N ILE A 46 -1.78 -12.33 -7.70
CA ILE A 46 -2.51 -12.74 -6.49
C ILE A 46 -2.22 -11.78 -5.32
N ARG A 47 -0.94 -11.43 -5.11
CA ARG A 47 -0.54 -10.44 -4.09
C ARG A 47 -1.19 -9.09 -4.34
N ASP A 48 -1.12 -8.59 -5.57
CA ASP A 48 -1.64 -7.26 -5.93
C ASP A 48 -3.17 -7.21 -5.80
N ASP A 49 -3.86 -8.28 -6.19
CA ASP A 49 -5.31 -8.44 -6.04
C ASP A 49 -5.70 -8.48 -4.55
N HIS A 50 -5.04 -9.30 -3.72
CA HIS A 50 -5.30 -9.33 -2.29
C HIS A 50 -4.97 -8.01 -1.58
N ASN A 51 -3.89 -7.34 -1.96
CA ASN A 51 -3.56 -6.02 -1.41
C ASN A 51 -4.62 -4.97 -1.77
N LYS A 52 -5.22 -5.07 -2.95
CA LYS A 52 -6.33 -4.20 -3.35
C LYS A 52 -7.57 -4.45 -2.49
N GLU A 53 -7.94 -5.71 -2.27
CA GLU A 53 -9.05 -6.08 -1.39
C GLU A 53 -8.79 -5.63 0.06
N VAL A 54 -7.57 -5.83 0.58
CA VAL A 54 -7.15 -5.33 1.90
C VAL A 54 -7.36 -3.82 2.01
N LYS A 55 -6.94 -3.04 1.01
CA LYS A 55 -7.13 -1.58 1.00
C LYS A 55 -8.60 -1.19 1.01
N ALA A 56 -9.43 -1.85 0.19
CA ALA A 56 -10.86 -1.60 0.13
C ALA A 56 -11.55 -1.93 1.48
N LEU A 57 -11.17 -3.04 2.12
CA LEU A 57 -11.69 -3.42 3.44
C LEU A 57 -11.23 -2.44 4.53
N ILE A 58 -9.99 -1.95 4.50
CA ILE A 58 -9.50 -0.93 5.45
C ILE A 58 -10.29 0.37 5.29
N GLU A 59 -10.52 0.82 4.05
CA GLU A 59 -11.31 2.02 3.78
C GLU A 59 -12.76 1.87 4.26
N SER A 60 -13.37 0.70 4.04
CA SER A 60 -14.70 0.39 4.58
C SER A 60 -14.72 0.42 6.11
N VAL A 61 -13.76 -0.23 6.79
CA VAL A 61 -13.66 -0.21 8.26
C VAL A 61 -13.47 1.20 8.79
N ARG A 62 -12.68 2.03 8.10
CA ARG A 62 -12.47 3.42 8.47
C ARG A 62 -13.76 4.23 8.36
N ALA A 63 -14.50 4.10 7.26
CA ALA A 63 -15.77 4.79 7.07
C ALA A 63 -16.80 4.41 8.14
N GLU A 64 -16.93 3.10 8.44
CA GLU A 64 -17.82 2.61 9.50
C GLU A 64 -17.42 3.12 10.89
N ARG A 65 -16.11 3.24 11.15
CA ARG A 65 -15.59 3.82 12.40
C ARG A 65 -15.90 5.31 12.51
N GLU A 66 -15.69 6.08 11.44
CA GLU A 66 -15.99 7.50 11.42
C GLU A 66 -17.48 7.77 11.68
N GLU A 67 -18.38 7.01 11.06
CA GLU A 67 -19.82 7.14 11.30
C GLU A 67 -20.20 6.72 12.73
N ARG A 68 -19.64 5.62 13.24
CA ARG A 68 -19.82 5.20 14.64
C ARG A 68 -19.36 6.30 15.61
N ASP A 69 -18.20 6.88 15.38
CA ASP A 69 -17.63 7.90 16.28
C ASP A 69 -18.46 9.19 16.24
N ARG A 70 -18.98 9.56 15.07
CA ARG A 70 -19.96 10.65 14.93
C ARG A 70 -21.24 10.37 15.72
N ILE A 71 -21.83 9.19 15.56
CA ILE A 71 -23.05 8.81 16.29
C ILE A 71 -22.78 8.80 17.80
N ASN A 72 -21.61 8.33 18.25
CA ASN A 72 -21.24 8.34 19.66
C ASN A 72 -21.13 9.77 20.24
N GLN A 73 -20.67 10.73 19.43
CA GLN A 73 -20.71 12.15 19.83
C GLN A 73 -22.16 12.62 20.00
N GLU A 74 -23.05 12.31 19.04
CA GLU A 74 -24.47 12.67 19.13
C GLU A 74 -25.17 12.01 20.34
N ILE A 75 -24.81 10.76 20.67
CA ILE A 75 -25.26 10.05 21.88
C ILE A 75 -24.82 10.80 23.13
N ASN A 76 -23.55 11.21 23.21
CA ASN A 76 -23.02 11.93 24.37
C ASN A 76 -23.70 13.29 24.54
N GLU A 77 -23.90 14.05 23.47
CA GLU A 77 -24.64 15.32 23.53
C GLU A 77 -26.09 15.11 24.00
N ALA A 78 -26.75 14.05 23.54
CA ALA A 78 -28.11 13.72 23.96
C ALA A 78 -28.16 13.28 25.43
N LYS A 79 -27.17 12.52 25.91
CA LYS A 79 -26.99 12.16 27.33
C LYS A 79 -26.77 13.40 28.19
N GLU A 80 -25.89 14.32 27.78
CA GLU A 80 -25.64 15.59 28.49
C GLU A 80 -26.90 16.46 28.56
N ARG A 81 -27.64 16.58 27.46
CA ARG A 81 -28.94 17.27 27.45
C ARG A 81 -29.92 16.61 28.43
N ARG A 82 -30.01 15.28 28.45
CA ARG A 82 -30.86 14.53 29.39
C ARG A 82 -30.44 14.79 30.85
N MET A 83 -29.14 14.78 31.15
CA MET A 83 -28.61 15.08 32.48
C MET A 83 -28.93 16.50 32.93
N ALA A 84 -28.79 17.49 32.05
CA ALA A 84 -29.14 18.88 32.33
C ALA A 84 -30.63 19.02 32.64
N ILE A 85 -31.50 18.35 31.87
CA ILE A 85 -32.94 18.34 32.12
C ILE A 85 -33.26 17.69 33.47
N HIS A 86 -32.63 16.56 33.81
CA HIS A 86 -32.83 15.92 35.12
C HIS A 86 -32.38 16.81 36.30
N ALA A 87 -31.28 17.55 36.14
CA ALA A 87 -30.84 18.53 37.15
C ALA A 87 -31.87 19.66 37.33
N GLN A 88 -32.42 20.19 36.23
CA GLN A 88 -33.50 21.18 36.28
C GLN A 88 -34.77 20.61 36.93
N LEU A 89 -35.13 19.37 36.57
CA LEU A 89 -36.30 18.68 37.12
C LEU A 89 -36.17 18.52 38.65
N LYS A 90 -34.98 18.14 39.13
CA LYS A 90 -34.67 18.03 40.56
C LYS A 90 -34.85 19.37 41.27
N SER A 91 -34.27 20.45 40.72
CA SER A 91 -34.43 21.80 41.26
C SER A 91 -35.90 22.24 41.35
N LEU A 92 -36.70 21.96 40.31
CA LEU A 92 -38.13 22.29 40.32
C LEU A 92 -38.90 21.47 41.35
N TYR A 93 -38.59 20.19 41.52
CA TYR A 93 -39.23 19.37 42.54
C TYR A 93 -38.85 19.78 43.96
N ASP A 94 -37.63 20.25 44.17
CA ASP A 94 -37.19 20.80 45.45
C ASP A 94 -37.92 22.12 45.76
N GLU A 95 -38.06 23.03 44.79
CA GLU A 95 -38.86 24.26 44.93
C GLU A 95 -40.34 23.95 45.22
N ILE A 96 -40.92 22.97 44.51
CA ILE A 96 -42.29 22.51 44.78
C ILE A 96 -42.41 21.94 46.20
N ARG A 97 -41.41 21.19 46.67
CA ARG A 97 -41.41 20.59 48.01
C ARG A 97 -41.37 21.69 49.08
N GLU A 98 -40.52 22.70 48.92
CA GLU A 98 -40.40 23.83 49.83
C GLU A 98 -41.68 24.69 49.87
N LEU A 99 -42.24 25.02 48.70
CA LEU A 99 -43.51 25.75 48.61
C LEU A 99 -44.66 24.97 49.25
N ARG A 100 -44.64 23.64 49.14
CA ARG A 100 -45.65 22.76 49.74
C ARG A 100 -45.49 22.61 51.25
N SER A 101 -44.27 22.59 51.80
CA SER A 101 -44.05 22.59 53.25
C SER A 101 -44.45 23.91 53.89
N ASN A 102 -44.34 25.01 53.14
CA ASN A 102 -44.75 26.35 53.57
C ASN A 102 -46.25 26.63 53.34
N LEU A 103 -47.01 25.61 52.93
CA LEU A 103 -48.44 25.68 52.64
C LEU A 103 -49.24 25.25 53.90
N VAL A 104 -49.99 26.17 54.50
CA VAL A 104 -50.87 25.98 55.65
C VAL A 104 -52.33 25.93 55.18
N GLY A 105 -52.79 24.73 54.78
CA GLY A 105 -54.22 24.43 54.54
C GLY A 105 -54.77 24.81 53.17
N SER A 106 -56.03 24.43 52.90
CA SER A 106 -56.71 24.68 51.62
C SER A 106 -57.57 25.96 51.69
N PRO A 107 -57.23 27.04 50.95
CA PRO A 107 -57.85 28.37 51.11
C PRO A 107 -59.25 28.53 50.50
N SER A 108 -59.68 27.63 49.61
CA SER A 108 -60.71 27.95 48.61
C SER A 108 -62.15 28.09 49.13
N ASN A 109 -62.56 27.28 50.11
CA ASN A 109 -63.96 27.27 50.57
C ASN A 109 -64.23 28.28 51.71
N ASP A 110 -63.19 28.61 52.49
CA ASP A 110 -63.29 29.60 53.57
C ASP A 110 -63.29 31.03 53.04
N GLN A 111 -62.52 31.32 51.99
CA GLN A 111 -62.43 32.68 51.43
C GLN A 111 -63.78 33.27 51.03
N ARG A 112 -64.62 32.48 50.33
CA ARG A 112 -65.90 32.95 49.79
C ARG A 112 -66.95 33.16 50.88
N LYS A 113 -66.87 32.39 51.97
CA LYS A 113 -67.71 32.55 53.16
C LYS A 113 -67.27 33.76 53.98
N MET A 114 -65.96 33.95 54.13
CA MET A 114 -65.36 35.09 54.82
C MET A 114 -65.68 36.42 54.14
N MET A 115 -65.59 36.50 52.80
CA MET A 115 -65.98 37.72 52.07
C MET A 115 -67.45 38.08 52.28
N ARG A 116 -68.37 37.10 52.18
CA ARG A 116 -69.81 37.36 52.47
C ARG A 116 -70.05 37.80 53.91
N ARG A 117 -69.28 37.25 54.86
CA ARG A 117 -69.39 37.63 56.27
C ARG A 117 -68.92 39.06 56.51
N VAL A 118 -67.86 39.50 55.82
CA VAL A 118 -67.43 40.91 55.84
C VAL A 118 -68.52 41.80 55.26
N GLU A 119 -69.07 41.48 54.08
CA GLU A 119 -70.17 42.25 53.47
C GLU A 119 -71.40 42.35 54.39
N GLU A 120 -71.76 41.27 55.09
CA GLU A 120 -72.86 41.26 56.06
C GLU A 120 -72.57 42.15 57.28
N LEU A 121 -71.34 42.10 57.81
CA LEU A 121 -70.90 42.91 58.95
C LEU A 121 -70.79 44.40 58.59
N GLU A 122 -70.29 44.74 57.40
CA GLU A 122 -70.24 46.10 56.88
C GLU A 122 -71.65 46.66 56.63
N TRP A 123 -72.54 45.86 56.05
CA TRP A 123 -73.94 46.24 55.87
C TRP A 123 -74.61 46.55 57.21
N ARG A 124 -74.39 45.67 58.20
CA ARG A 124 -74.91 45.84 59.57
C ARG A 124 -74.39 47.11 60.24
N GLN A 125 -73.10 47.42 60.07
CA GLN A 125 -72.50 48.67 60.54
C GLN A 125 -73.15 49.91 59.90
N GLN A 126 -73.53 49.84 58.62
CA GLN A 126 -74.12 50.98 57.89
C GLN A 126 -75.62 51.18 58.15
N THR A 127 -76.38 50.13 58.45
CA THR A 127 -77.85 50.19 58.54
C THR A 127 -78.44 50.12 59.96
N GLU A 128 -77.71 49.62 60.96
CA GLU A 128 -78.22 49.49 62.34
C GLU A 128 -77.70 50.59 63.27
N LEU A 129 -78.55 51.08 64.19
CA LEU A 129 -78.11 51.96 65.30
C LEU A 129 -77.47 51.10 66.39
N LEU A 130 -76.16 50.89 66.27
CA LEU A 130 -75.35 50.10 67.19
C LEU A 130 -74.91 50.91 68.40
N THR A 131 -74.70 50.24 69.54
CA THR A 131 -73.97 50.84 70.66
C THR A 131 -72.47 50.87 70.35
N ARG A 132 -71.74 51.80 70.99
CA ARG A 132 -70.32 52.00 70.71
C ARG A 132 -69.46 50.75 70.92
N ASP A 133 -69.85 49.87 71.85
CA ASP A 133 -69.14 48.61 72.11
C ASP A 133 -69.42 47.55 71.03
N GLU A 134 -70.64 47.50 70.48
CA GLU A 134 -71.00 46.59 69.38
C GLU A 134 -70.33 47.01 68.06
N GLU A 135 -70.20 48.31 67.81
CA GLU A 135 -69.50 48.84 66.65
C GLU A 135 -67.99 48.50 66.69
N VAL A 136 -67.35 48.61 67.86
CA VAL A 136 -65.95 48.17 68.05
C VAL A 136 -65.81 46.66 67.82
N GLY A 137 -66.75 45.85 68.33
CA GLY A 137 -66.74 44.40 68.11
C GLY A 137 -66.87 44.00 66.63
N ILE A 138 -67.74 44.68 65.86
CA ILE A 138 -67.89 44.46 64.42
C ILE A 138 -66.60 44.82 63.68
N VAL A 139 -65.98 45.95 64.01
CA VAL A 139 -64.71 46.39 63.39
C VAL A 139 -63.57 45.42 63.69
N GLU A 140 -63.46 44.91 64.92
CA GLU A 140 -62.47 43.90 65.28
C GLU A 140 -62.68 42.58 64.54
N GLU A 141 -63.94 42.17 64.35
CA GLU A 141 -64.27 40.95 63.62
C GLU A 141 -64.00 41.08 62.11
N ILE A 142 -64.32 42.24 61.51
CA ILE A 142 -63.93 42.57 60.12
C ILE A 142 -62.40 42.52 59.98
N ALA A 143 -61.65 43.23 60.84
CA ALA A 143 -60.18 43.24 60.78
C ALA A 143 -59.57 41.84 60.92
N ARG A 144 -60.17 40.98 61.75
CA ARG A 144 -59.75 39.59 61.91
C ARG A 144 -59.99 38.76 60.65
N ILE A 145 -61.16 38.91 60.02
CA ILE A 145 -61.53 38.20 58.79
C ILE A 145 -60.67 38.70 57.61
N GLU A 146 -60.44 40.01 57.50
CA GLU A 146 -59.54 40.59 56.48
C GLU A 146 -58.11 40.07 56.62
N ALA A 147 -57.57 40.00 57.84
CA ALA A 147 -56.25 39.42 58.09
C ALA A 147 -56.16 37.94 57.70
N GLN A 148 -57.26 37.18 57.86
CA GLN A 148 -57.35 35.80 57.37
C GLN A 148 -57.45 35.75 55.84
N LEU A 149 -58.19 36.67 55.22
CA LEU A 149 -58.33 36.77 53.77
C LEU A 149 -56.99 37.05 53.07
N VAL A 150 -56.14 37.91 53.66
CA VAL A 150 -54.78 38.19 53.16
C VAL A 150 -53.93 36.92 53.19
N LYS A 151 -53.97 36.15 54.29
CA LYS A 151 -53.24 34.86 54.40
C LYS A 151 -53.69 33.85 53.36
N ILE A 152 -55.01 33.74 53.15
CA ILE A 152 -55.62 32.91 52.10
C ILE A 152 -55.15 33.35 50.70
N GLY A 153 -55.05 34.66 50.45
CA GLY A 153 -54.54 35.20 49.19
C GLY A 153 -53.09 34.78 48.91
N GLN A 154 -52.20 34.95 49.89
CA GLN A 154 -50.80 34.51 49.80
C GLN A 154 -50.68 32.99 49.58
N GLU A 155 -51.57 32.22 50.20
CA GLU A 155 -51.62 30.78 50.05
C GLU A 155 -52.06 30.34 48.66
N LYS A 156 -53.04 31.05 48.08
CA LYS A 156 -53.49 30.82 46.71
C LYS A 156 -52.38 31.14 45.70
N GLU A 157 -51.65 32.23 45.89
CA GLU A 157 -50.50 32.59 45.04
C GLU A 157 -49.43 31.48 45.03
N LYS A 158 -49.11 30.91 46.20
CA LYS A 158 -48.23 29.73 46.29
C LYS A 158 -48.80 28.51 45.55
N GLN A 159 -50.11 28.26 45.64
CA GLN A 159 -50.75 27.14 44.93
C GLN A 159 -50.72 27.32 43.41
N ASP A 160 -50.95 28.54 42.93
CA ASP A 160 -50.85 28.89 41.52
C ASP A 160 -49.39 28.70 41.05
N ARG A 161 -48.41 29.16 41.83
CA ARG A 161 -46.98 28.93 41.55
C ARG A 161 -46.61 27.45 41.50
N ILE A 162 -47.07 26.63 42.46
CA ILE A 162 -46.87 25.17 42.44
C ILE A 162 -47.48 24.55 41.18
N SER A 163 -48.64 25.03 40.75
CA SER A 163 -49.32 24.53 39.54
C SER A 163 -48.53 24.87 38.26
N GLU A 164 -47.95 26.07 38.18
CA GLU A 164 -47.04 26.45 37.10
C GLU A 164 -45.78 25.59 37.07
N LEU A 165 -45.09 25.44 38.21
CA LEU A 165 -43.89 24.60 38.32
C LEU A 165 -44.17 23.15 37.93
N ARG A 166 -45.32 22.61 38.33
CA ARG A 166 -45.76 21.26 37.89
C ARG A 166 -45.97 21.18 36.38
N ARG A 167 -46.46 22.24 35.74
CA ARG A 167 -46.63 22.28 34.29
C ARG A 167 -45.26 22.32 33.59
N LEU A 168 -44.31 23.09 34.12
CA LEU A 168 -42.94 23.13 33.61
C LEU A 168 -42.24 21.77 33.77
N ALA A 169 -42.37 21.15 34.94
CA ALA A 169 -41.81 19.81 35.20
C ALA A 169 -42.37 18.75 34.24
N ARG A 170 -43.67 18.81 33.89
CA ARG A 170 -44.24 17.92 32.87
C ARG A 170 -43.57 18.11 31.51
N LYS A 171 -43.42 19.35 31.04
CA LYS A 171 -42.75 19.64 29.76
C LYS A 171 -41.31 19.13 29.72
N LEU A 172 -40.55 19.41 30.79
CA LEU A 172 -39.17 18.91 30.90
C LEU A 172 -39.11 17.39 30.95
N LYS A 173 -40.10 16.73 31.56
CA LYS A 173 -40.19 15.26 31.55
C LYS A 173 -40.40 14.74 30.12
N ASP A 174 -41.28 15.36 29.36
CA ASP A 174 -41.53 14.99 27.96
C ASP A 174 -40.25 15.18 27.11
N GLU A 175 -39.55 16.31 27.27
CA GLU A 175 -38.25 16.56 26.62
C GLU A 175 -37.17 15.55 27.03
N ALA A 176 -37.13 15.12 28.30
CA ALA A 176 -36.21 14.09 28.76
C ALA A 176 -36.52 12.72 28.14
N SER A 177 -37.81 12.37 28.00
CA SER A 177 -38.25 11.15 27.32
C SER A 177 -37.85 11.16 25.85
N GLU A 178 -38.05 12.28 25.13
CA GLU A 178 -37.59 12.42 23.75
C GLU A 178 -36.06 12.29 23.62
N ALA A 179 -35.30 12.88 24.54
CA ALA A 179 -33.84 12.74 24.57
C ALA A 179 -33.41 11.28 24.82
N HIS A 180 -34.12 10.58 25.70
CA HIS A 180 -33.87 9.16 25.97
C HIS A 180 -34.16 8.28 24.74
N GLU A 181 -35.29 8.48 24.08
CA GLU A 181 -35.63 7.76 22.83
C GLU A 181 -34.58 7.99 21.75
N LYS A 182 -34.09 9.23 21.58
CA LYS A 182 -32.99 9.55 20.65
C LYS A 182 -31.72 8.79 20.99
N VAL A 183 -31.35 8.72 22.27
CA VAL A 183 -30.17 7.95 22.72
C VAL A 183 -30.33 6.47 22.37
N LEU A 184 -31.51 5.88 22.58
CA LEU A 184 -31.76 4.48 22.22
C LEU A 184 -31.63 4.25 20.72
N THR A 185 -32.24 5.10 19.88
CA THR A 185 -32.16 4.96 18.42
C THR A 185 -30.75 5.12 17.90
N LEU A 186 -29.99 6.10 18.41
CA LEU A 186 -28.60 6.32 18.03
C LEU A 186 -27.71 5.18 18.53
N SER A 187 -27.98 4.66 19.73
CA SER A 187 -27.23 3.53 20.28
C SER A 187 -27.39 2.27 19.42
N GLU A 188 -28.61 1.98 18.93
CA GLU A 188 -28.84 0.87 18.02
C GLU A 188 -28.09 1.07 16.69
N GLN A 189 -28.10 2.28 16.14
CA GLN A 189 -27.35 2.61 14.92
C GLN A 189 -25.83 2.45 15.12
N SER A 190 -25.29 2.99 16.21
CA SER A 190 -23.86 2.85 16.55
C SER A 190 -23.46 1.37 16.70
N GLN A 191 -24.37 0.56 17.28
CA GLN A 191 -24.15 -0.87 17.42
C GLN A 191 -24.13 -1.61 16.08
N ILE A 192 -24.96 -1.21 15.10
CA ILE A 192 -24.94 -1.77 13.75
C ILE A 192 -23.59 -1.50 13.07
N HIS A 193 -23.10 -0.26 13.10
CA HIS A 193 -21.78 0.10 12.55
C HIS A 193 -20.65 -0.66 13.25
N HIS A 194 -20.74 -0.83 14.57
CA HIS A 194 -19.79 -1.64 15.32
C HIS A 194 -19.80 -3.12 14.87
N GLN A 195 -20.98 -3.71 14.68
CA GLN A 195 -21.11 -5.09 14.19
C GLN A 195 -20.52 -5.28 12.79
N GLU A 196 -20.70 -4.32 11.89
CA GLU A 196 -20.09 -4.38 10.55
C GLU A 196 -18.55 -4.35 10.61
N VAL A 197 -17.98 -3.49 11.46
CA VAL A 197 -16.53 -3.48 11.71
C VAL A 197 -16.04 -4.83 12.23
N VAL A 198 -16.77 -5.42 13.18
CA VAL A 198 -16.45 -6.75 13.73
C VAL A 198 -16.56 -7.84 12.66
N ARG A 199 -17.53 -7.74 11.74
CA ARG A 199 -17.71 -8.70 10.62
C ARG A 199 -16.59 -8.61 9.60
N ILE A 200 -16.10 -7.42 9.28
CA ILE A 200 -15.04 -7.21 8.29
C ILE A 200 -13.66 -7.64 8.83
N ARG A 201 -13.43 -7.50 10.14
CA ARG A 201 -12.11 -7.73 10.75
C ARG A 201 -11.50 -9.13 10.47
N PRO A 202 -12.23 -10.26 10.59
CA PRO A 202 -11.70 -11.57 10.22
C PRO A 202 -11.34 -11.68 8.73
N GLN A 203 -12.15 -11.09 7.85
CA GLN A 203 -11.92 -11.10 6.40
C GLN A 203 -10.64 -10.32 6.07
N LEU A 204 -10.46 -9.16 6.69
CA LEU A 204 -9.26 -8.34 6.55
C LEU A 204 -8.00 -9.13 6.96
N GLU A 205 -8.06 -9.82 8.10
CA GLU A 205 -6.94 -10.63 8.60
C GLU A 205 -6.62 -11.82 7.67
N GLU A 206 -7.64 -12.47 7.11
CA GLU A 206 -7.47 -13.56 6.14
C GLU A 206 -6.81 -13.07 4.84
N TYR A 207 -7.28 -11.95 4.29
CA TYR A 207 -6.68 -11.37 3.10
C TYR A 207 -5.26 -10.86 3.33
N LYS A 208 -4.96 -10.31 4.51
CA LYS A 208 -3.59 -9.92 4.87
C LYS A 208 -2.65 -11.13 4.91
N LYS A 209 -3.05 -12.21 5.60
CA LYS A 209 -2.27 -13.46 5.61
C LYS A 209 -2.09 -14.04 4.20
N SER A 210 -3.13 -13.98 3.38
CA SER A 210 -3.07 -14.45 1.99
C SER A 210 -2.13 -13.59 1.14
N ALA A 211 -2.14 -12.26 1.32
CA ALA A 211 -1.22 -11.35 0.66
C ALA A 211 0.24 -11.58 1.10
N ASP A 212 0.49 -11.78 2.38
CA ASP A 212 1.82 -12.04 2.93
C ASP A 212 2.39 -13.37 2.44
N THR A 213 1.57 -14.41 2.40
CA THR A 213 1.99 -15.72 1.86
C THR A 213 2.27 -15.63 0.36
N ALA A 214 1.42 -14.94 -0.41
CA ALA A 214 1.67 -14.67 -1.83
C ALA A 214 2.95 -13.85 -2.04
N HIS A 215 3.22 -12.86 -1.18
CA HIS A 215 4.45 -12.06 -1.23
C HIS A 215 5.69 -12.91 -0.93
N LYS A 216 5.65 -13.76 0.10
CA LYS A 216 6.76 -14.69 0.42
C LYS A 216 7.06 -15.60 -0.78
N ASN A 217 6.03 -16.22 -1.35
CA ASN A 217 6.17 -17.06 -2.54
C ASN A 217 6.73 -16.27 -3.74
N PHE A 218 6.24 -15.05 -3.98
CA PHE A 218 6.75 -14.17 -5.02
C PHE A 218 8.25 -13.89 -4.84
N VAL A 219 8.71 -13.59 -3.62
CA VAL A 219 10.13 -13.33 -3.33
C VAL A 219 10.98 -14.59 -3.55
N GLU A 220 10.50 -15.77 -3.18
CA GLU A 220 11.19 -17.03 -3.45
C GLU A 220 11.32 -17.31 -4.94
N TRP A 221 10.23 -17.12 -5.71
CA TRP A 221 10.27 -17.26 -7.16
C TRP A 221 11.16 -16.20 -7.83
N LEU A 222 11.17 -14.97 -7.33
CA LEU A 222 12.07 -13.92 -7.81
C LEU A 222 13.54 -14.30 -7.63
N LYS A 223 13.90 -14.93 -6.50
CA LYS A 223 15.25 -15.46 -6.28
C LYS A 223 15.59 -16.55 -7.30
N LYS A 224 14.70 -17.54 -7.48
CA LYS A 224 14.89 -18.61 -8.48
C LYS A 224 15.06 -18.08 -9.90
N VAL A 225 14.25 -17.08 -10.28
CA VAL A 225 14.35 -16.42 -11.60
C VAL A 225 15.70 -15.72 -11.75
N LYS A 226 16.16 -14.97 -10.74
CA LYS A 226 17.48 -14.31 -10.79
C LYS A 226 18.62 -15.34 -10.88
N ASP A 227 18.56 -16.42 -10.11
CA ASP A 227 19.55 -17.49 -10.16
C ASP A 227 19.52 -18.25 -11.50
N GLY A 228 18.36 -18.40 -12.12
CA GLY A 228 18.22 -18.96 -13.46
C GLY A 228 18.76 -18.02 -14.54
N GLU A 229 18.56 -16.72 -14.40
CA GLU A 229 19.10 -15.70 -15.31
C GLU A 229 20.64 -15.64 -15.26
N THR A 230 21.25 -15.74 -14.08
CA THR A 230 22.71 -15.76 -13.94
C THR A 230 23.30 -17.02 -14.58
N LYS A 231 22.76 -18.20 -14.29
CA LYS A 231 23.17 -19.46 -14.94
C LYS A 231 23.05 -19.40 -16.46
N LEU A 232 21.93 -18.85 -16.96
CA LEU A 232 21.73 -18.72 -18.41
C LEU A 232 22.72 -17.72 -19.03
N LYS A 233 23.07 -16.64 -18.34
CA LYS A 233 24.14 -15.71 -18.78
C LYS A 233 25.49 -16.42 -18.85
N GLU A 234 25.88 -17.15 -17.81
CA GLU A 234 27.11 -17.94 -17.80
C GLU A 234 27.16 -18.93 -18.97
N ARG A 235 26.07 -19.67 -19.21
CA ARG A 235 26.01 -20.59 -20.35
C ARG A 235 26.10 -19.90 -21.70
N ARG A 236 25.45 -18.73 -21.85
CA ARG A 236 25.58 -17.92 -23.07
C ARG A 236 27.03 -17.52 -23.31
N THR A 237 27.75 -17.07 -22.27
CA THR A 237 29.19 -16.76 -22.40
C THR A 237 30.01 -17.98 -22.82
N MET A 238 29.77 -19.17 -22.23
CA MET A 238 30.45 -20.41 -22.65
C MET A 238 30.13 -20.80 -24.11
N ILE A 239 28.88 -20.62 -24.54
CA ILE A 239 28.46 -20.85 -25.92
C ILE A 239 29.20 -19.90 -26.86
N ASP A 240 29.29 -18.61 -26.52
CA ASP A 240 29.98 -17.59 -27.32
C ASP A 240 31.49 -17.84 -27.38
N GLU A 241 32.12 -18.28 -26.28
CA GLU A 241 33.52 -18.68 -26.26
C GLU A 241 33.80 -19.87 -27.17
N ILE A 242 32.98 -20.92 -27.12
CA ILE A 242 33.13 -22.10 -27.98
C ILE A 242 32.85 -21.73 -29.44
N GLN A 243 31.85 -20.89 -29.69
CA GLN A 243 31.58 -20.38 -31.02
C GLN A 243 32.77 -19.56 -31.56
N GLY A 244 33.41 -18.76 -30.70
CA GLY A 244 34.63 -18.03 -31.01
C GLY A 244 35.80 -18.97 -31.36
N LYS A 245 36.02 -20.02 -30.55
CA LYS A 245 37.03 -21.06 -30.83
C LYS A 245 36.77 -21.79 -32.14
N LEU A 246 35.52 -22.15 -32.40
CA LEU A 246 35.12 -22.83 -33.64
C LEU A 246 35.33 -21.91 -34.86
N ARG A 247 35.02 -20.61 -34.74
CA ARG A 247 35.28 -19.62 -35.79
C ARG A 247 36.79 -19.47 -36.07
N LYS A 248 37.62 -19.38 -35.03
CA LYS A 248 39.08 -19.34 -35.17
C LYS A 248 39.59 -20.57 -35.91
N HIS A 249 39.15 -21.76 -35.50
CA HIS A 249 39.54 -23.00 -36.17
C HIS A 249 39.09 -23.05 -37.64
N THR A 250 37.91 -22.50 -37.99
CA THR A 250 37.49 -22.42 -39.40
C THR A 250 38.31 -21.45 -40.23
N VAL A 251 38.73 -20.32 -39.64
CA VAL A 251 39.62 -19.36 -40.31
C VAL A 251 41.01 -19.95 -40.48
N GLU A 252 41.58 -20.55 -39.43
CA GLU A 252 42.88 -21.23 -39.47
C GLU A 252 42.90 -22.35 -40.52
N LYS A 253 41.85 -23.19 -40.58
CA LYS A 253 41.73 -24.20 -41.64
C LYS A 253 41.75 -23.59 -43.04
N ARG A 254 41.00 -22.52 -43.25
CA ARG A 254 40.94 -21.81 -44.54
C ARG A 254 42.28 -21.18 -44.91
N ASP A 255 43.01 -20.64 -43.94
CA ASP A 255 44.31 -20.02 -44.19
C ASP A 255 45.40 -21.07 -44.43
N VAL A 256 45.35 -22.23 -43.75
CA VAL A 256 46.20 -23.39 -44.06
C VAL A 256 45.91 -23.91 -45.48
N GLU A 257 44.64 -24.10 -45.85
CA GLU A 257 44.25 -24.51 -47.21
C GLU A 257 44.73 -23.52 -48.28
N ARG A 258 44.64 -22.21 -47.99
CA ARG A 258 45.17 -21.16 -48.88
C ARG A 258 46.68 -21.23 -49.01
N GLU A 259 47.40 -21.42 -47.90
CA GLU A 259 48.86 -21.54 -47.90
C GLU A 259 49.28 -22.82 -48.62
N GLU A 260 48.63 -23.95 -48.39
CA GLU A 260 48.87 -25.20 -49.11
C GLU A 260 48.62 -25.04 -50.62
N HIS A 261 47.51 -24.42 -51.01
CA HIS A 261 47.24 -24.13 -52.42
C HIS A 261 48.27 -23.16 -53.02
N PHE A 262 48.69 -22.13 -52.29
CA PHE A 262 49.74 -21.22 -52.71
C PHE A 262 51.09 -21.94 -52.88
N GLN A 263 51.46 -22.82 -51.93
CA GLN A 263 52.67 -23.62 -52.03
C GLN A 263 52.60 -24.65 -53.16
N GLN A 264 51.45 -25.28 -53.40
CA GLN A 264 51.25 -26.17 -54.54
C GLN A 264 51.38 -25.43 -55.88
N GLN A 265 50.77 -24.25 -56.01
CA GLN A 265 50.95 -23.41 -57.20
C GLN A 265 52.40 -23.01 -57.40
N LYS A 266 53.09 -22.60 -56.34
CA LYS A 266 54.50 -22.25 -56.38
C LYS A 266 55.41 -23.44 -56.68
N ALA A 267 55.08 -24.63 -56.20
CA ALA A 267 55.81 -25.86 -56.51
C ALA A 267 55.62 -26.25 -57.99
N GLN A 268 54.39 -26.19 -58.51
CA GLN A 268 54.12 -26.41 -59.94
C GLN A 268 54.81 -25.37 -60.82
N GLU A 269 54.83 -24.10 -60.39
CA GLU A 269 55.56 -23.05 -61.10
C GLU A 269 57.08 -23.30 -61.07
N ARG A 270 57.64 -23.74 -59.94
CA ARG A 270 59.05 -24.14 -59.83
C ARG A 270 59.37 -25.33 -60.72
N GLU A 271 58.56 -26.37 -60.74
CA GLU A 271 58.77 -27.55 -61.59
C GLU A 271 58.68 -27.20 -63.09
N ARG A 272 57.75 -26.32 -63.47
CA ARG A 272 57.67 -25.76 -64.84
C ARG A 272 58.91 -24.94 -65.19
N VAL A 273 59.43 -24.17 -64.24
CA VAL A 273 60.66 -23.39 -64.42
C VAL A 273 61.90 -24.30 -64.51
N GLU A 274 62.02 -25.29 -63.64
CA GLU A 274 63.14 -26.25 -63.62
C GLU A 274 63.16 -27.08 -64.91
N SER A 275 62.02 -27.61 -65.35
CA SER A 275 61.91 -28.32 -66.63
C SER A 275 62.21 -27.42 -67.84
N ALA A 276 61.85 -26.12 -67.79
CA ALA A 276 62.22 -25.17 -68.84
C ALA A 276 63.73 -24.88 -68.85
N VAL A 277 64.37 -24.76 -67.68
CA VAL A 277 65.83 -24.59 -67.54
C VAL A 277 66.58 -25.83 -68.01
N GLU A 278 66.14 -27.04 -67.65
CA GLU A 278 66.75 -28.30 -68.10
C GLU A 278 66.64 -28.50 -69.62
N LYS A 279 65.49 -28.17 -70.22
CA LYS A 279 65.31 -28.22 -71.68
C LYS A 279 66.19 -27.18 -72.39
N LEU A 280 66.39 -25.99 -71.80
CA LEU A 280 67.32 -24.97 -72.30
C LEU A 280 68.78 -25.47 -72.22
N GLN A 281 69.19 -26.08 -71.10
CA GLN A 281 70.53 -26.64 -70.91
C GLN A 281 70.81 -27.86 -71.81
N SER A 282 69.80 -28.67 -72.10
CA SER A 282 69.91 -29.87 -72.95
C SER A 282 69.68 -29.61 -74.44
N GLY A 283 69.47 -28.35 -74.86
CA GLY A 283 69.36 -27.96 -76.27
C GLY A 283 68.10 -28.50 -77.00
N LYS A 284 67.06 -28.89 -76.25
CA LYS A 284 65.81 -29.42 -76.81
C LYS A 284 64.88 -28.28 -77.25
N ARG A 285 63.97 -28.54 -78.20
CA ARG A 285 63.02 -27.52 -78.70
C ARG A 285 62.13 -27.03 -77.56
N LEU A 286 62.13 -25.72 -77.33
CA LEU A 286 61.39 -25.04 -76.28
C LEU A 286 60.22 -24.26 -76.88
N THR A 287 59.10 -24.15 -76.17
CA THR A 287 58.04 -23.21 -76.56
C THR A 287 58.41 -21.77 -76.19
N PHE A 288 57.83 -20.76 -76.85
CA PHE A 288 58.18 -19.35 -76.62
C PHE A 288 57.93 -18.93 -75.16
N ASP A 289 56.86 -19.42 -74.55
CA ASP A 289 56.52 -19.10 -73.15
C ASP A 289 57.49 -19.76 -72.15
N GLU A 290 57.91 -21.01 -72.39
CA GLU A 290 58.94 -21.69 -71.59
C GLU A 290 60.32 -21.01 -71.70
N PHE A 291 60.65 -20.45 -72.88
CA PHE A 291 61.90 -19.73 -73.10
C PHE A 291 61.97 -18.43 -72.30
N ILE A 292 60.88 -17.66 -72.25
CA ILE A 292 60.80 -16.43 -71.46
C ILE A 292 60.90 -16.74 -69.96
N LEU A 293 60.27 -17.82 -69.48
CA LEU A 293 60.36 -18.27 -68.09
C LEU A 293 61.80 -18.66 -67.69
N ALA A 294 62.50 -19.44 -68.51
CA ALA A 294 63.88 -19.83 -68.26
C ALA A 294 64.88 -18.66 -68.38
N GLN A 295 64.65 -17.71 -69.30
CA GLN A 295 65.51 -16.53 -69.44
C GLN A 295 65.37 -15.58 -68.26
N ARG A 296 64.16 -15.46 -67.70
CA ARG A 296 63.89 -14.61 -66.53
C ARG A 296 64.62 -15.12 -65.29
N THR A 297 64.70 -16.42 -65.06
CA THR A 297 65.44 -16.99 -63.92
C THR A 297 66.96 -16.81 -64.06
N VAL A 298 67.52 -17.06 -65.25
CA VAL A 298 68.95 -16.84 -65.53
C VAL A 298 69.34 -15.36 -65.43
N SER A 299 68.43 -14.45 -65.78
CA SER A 299 68.62 -12.99 -65.67
C SER A 299 68.44 -12.48 -64.23
N ASP A 300 67.54 -13.09 -63.46
CA ASP A 300 67.30 -12.76 -62.06
C ASP A 300 68.43 -13.26 -61.14
N ASP A 301 69.10 -14.38 -61.45
CA ASP A 301 70.32 -14.81 -60.74
C ASP A 301 71.49 -13.83 -60.95
N LYS A 302 71.61 -13.23 -62.15
CA LYS A 302 72.54 -12.11 -62.42
C LYS A 302 72.17 -10.81 -61.71
N LYS A 303 70.89 -10.60 -61.36
CA LYS A 303 70.43 -9.44 -60.57
C LYS A 303 70.54 -9.68 -59.07
N LYS A 304 70.34 -10.91 -58.57
CA LYS A 304 70.50 -11.28 -57.15
C LYS A 304 71.96 -11.22 -56.70
N SER A 305 72.91 -11.61 -57.56
CA SER A 305 74.34 -11.40 -57.30
C SER A 305 74.72 -9.91 -57.24
N LYS A 306 74.00 -9.05 -57.97
CA LYS A 306 74.20 -7.58 -57.98
C LYS A 306 73.48 -6.83 -56.85
N ARG A 307 72.45 -7.44 -56.22
CA ARG A 307 71.68 -6.89 -55.09
C ARG A 307 72.18 -7.32 -53.71
N ARG A 308 72.93 -8.44 -53.59
CA ARG A 308 73.64 -8.78 -52.34
C ARG A 308 74.82 -7.83 -52.03
N ASP A 309 75.26 -7.04 -53.02
CA ASP A 309 76.40 -6.12 -52.92
C ASP A 309 75.99 -4.65 -52.61
N ARG A 310 74.68 -4.35 -52.56
CA ARG A 310 74.18 -2.97 -52.30
C ARG A 310 72.86 -3.00 -51.53
N GLY A 311 72.93 -2.84 -50.21
CA GLY A 311 71.74 -2.58 -49.39
C GLY A 311 71.84 -3.09 -47.94
N SER A 312 72.83 -2.61 -47.18
CA SER A 312 72.74 -2.49 -45.71
C SER A 312 72.58 -1.01 -45.36
N SER A 313 71.82 -0.71 -44.31
CA SER A 313 71.28 0.59 -43.87
C SER A 313 70.00 0.99 -44.63
N GLU A 314 68.89 1.38 -44.01
CA GLU A 314 68.70 2.16 -42.78
C GLU A 314 67.21 2.13 -42.36
N GLU A 315 66.95 2.13 -41.04
CA GLU A 315 65.85 2.83 -40.30
C GLU A 315 64.36 2.66 -40.72
N THR A 316 63.31 2.72 -39.88
CA THR A 316 63.07 3.15 -38.49
C THR A 316 61.64 2.75 -38.05
N ARG A 317 61.45 2.80 -36.73
CA ARG A 317 60.25 2.86 -35.86
C ARG A 317 58.95 3.49 -36.43
N ASN A 318 57.79 2.95 -36.01
CA ASN A 318 56.64 3.69 -35.42
C ASN A 318 55.62 2.69 -34.82
N GLU A 319 55.37 2.72 -33.50
CA GLU A 319 54.22 3.34 -32.78
C GLU A 319 52.87 2.62 -32.93
N SER A 320 52.29 2.17 -31.81
CA SER A 320 51.07 2.75 -31.18
C SER A 320 50.35 1.73 -30.26
N GLU A 321 50.12 2.12 -28.99
CA GLU A 321 49.09 1.53 -28.11
C GLU A 321 47.67 1.82 -28.65
N PRO A 322 46.59 1.17 -28.14
CA PRO A 322 45.87 1.82 -27.03
C PRO A 322 45.14 0.90 -26.01
N ALA A 323 45.01 1.48 -24.81
CA ALA A 323 43.82 1.63 -23.96
C ALA A 323 43.08 0.43 -23.33
N LYS A 324 43.07 0.47 -21.99
CA LYS A 324 42.09 -0.10 -21.05
C LYS A 324 40.70 0.54 -21.22
N SER A 325 39.65 -0.24 -21.01
CA SER A 325 38.35 0.24 -20.55
C SER A 325 37.89 -0.60 -19.35
N THR A 326 37.73 0.09 -18.22
CA THR A 326 37.03 -0.35 -17.01
C THR A 326 35.55 -0.01 -17.15
N GLU A 327 34.66 -0.96 -16.91
CA GLU A 327 33.25 -0.69 -16.62
C GLU A 327 32.90 -1.30 -15.26
N ALA A 328 32.43 -0.42 -14.37
CA ALA A 328 31.91 -0.75 -13.05
C ALA A 328 30.40 -1.01 -13.19
N GLU A 329 29.94 -2.16 -12.70
CA GLU A 329 28.53 -2.51 -12.58
C GLU A 329 27.95 -1.89 -11.30
N GLU A 330 27.09 -0.88 -11.48
CA GLU A 330 26.29 -0.28 -10.41
C GLU A 330 25.06 -1.14 -10.11
N LEU A 331 24.95 -1.61 -8.86
CA LEU A 331 23.78 -2.32 -8.33
C LEU A 331 22.59 -1.35 -8.15
N ILE A 332 21.52 -1.57 -8.90
CA ILE A 332 20.21 -0.95 -8.64
C ILE A 332 19.50 -1.78 -7.55
N LYS A 333 19.39 -1.23 -6.34
CA LYS A 333 18.44 -1.67 -5.31
C LYS A 333 17.15 -0.87 -5.46
N GLU A 334 16.06 -1.54 -5.85
CA GLU A 334 14.71 -0.98 -5.71
C GLU A 334 14.30 -0.99 -4.22
N PRO A 335 13.66 0.08 -3.72
CA PRO A 335 13.17 0.14 -2.35
C PRO A 335 11.97 -0.80 -2.16
N LEU A 336 11.97 -1.50 -1.02
CA LEU A 336 10.83 -2.25 -0.53
C LEU A 336 9.77 -1.25 -0.06
N ASP A 337 8.69 -1.10 -0.83
CA ASP A 337 7.41 -0.54 -0.37
C ASP A 337 6.75 -1.53 0.62
N THR A 338 7.35 -1.68 1.80
CA THR A 338 6.64 -2.18 2.98
C THR A 338 6.03 -0.96 3.65
N VAL A 339 4.94 -0.52 3.03
CA VAL A 339 4.05 0.55 3.50
C VAL A 339 3.65 0.25 4.94
N GLU A 340 4.05 1.15 5.83
CA GLU A 340 3.38 1.79 7.01
C GLU A 340 1.94 1.39 7.41
N ILE A 341 1.45 0.18 7.07
CA ILE A 341 0.10 -0.32 7.35
C ILE A 341 0.00 -0.86 8.79
N ASP A 342 1.14 -1.14 9.43
CA ASP A 342 1.18 -1.72 10.78
C ASP A 342 0.79 -0.71 11.87
N GLN A 343 1.03 0.59 11.67
CA GLN A 343 0.71 1.62 12.67
C GLN A 343 -0.80 1.89 12.77
N GLU A 344 -1.55 1.76 11.67
CA GLU A 344 -3.01 1.97 11.68
C GLU A 344 -3.78 0.81 12.34
N LEU A 345 -3.14 -0.35 12.56
CA LEU A 345 -3.77 -1.55 13.12
C LEU A 345 -3.78 -1.59 14.65
N GLU A 346 -2.78 -1.00 15.31
CA GLU A 346 -2.72 -0.99 16.78
C GLU A 346 -3.90 -0.20 17.36
N ASP A 347 -4.31 0.88 16.70
CA ASP A 347 -5.47 1.71 17.06
C ASP A 347 -6.85 1.05 16.79
N ILE A 348 -6.87 -0.14 16.19
CA ILE A 348 -8.09 -0.96 15.97
C ILE A 348 -8.35 -1.89 17.16
N THR A 349 -7.37 -2.06 18.06
CA THR A 349 -7.47 -2.95 19.23
C THR A 349 -7.95 -2.27 20.50
N SER A 350 -8.04 -0.94 20.52
CA SER A 350 -8.56 -0.20 21.67
C SER A 350 -10.07 -0.34 21.74
N ASN A 351 -10.51 -1.33 22.51
CA ASN A 351 -11.90 -1.43 22.96
C ASN A 351 -12.33 -0.09 23.58
N PRO A 352 -13.49 0.48 23.23
CA PRO A 352 -14.04 1.57 24.02
C PRO A 352 -14.26 1.07 25.46
N PRO A 353 -14.10 1.91 26.49
CA PRO A 353 -14.39 1.53 27.85
C PRO A 353 -15.83 1.02 27.92
N HIS A 354 -15.98 -0.21 28.39
CA HIS A 354 -17.25 -0.84 28.70
C HIS A 354 -17.99 0.08 29.68
N GLU A 355 -19.02 0.78 29.19
CA GLU A 355 -19.82 1.65 30.04
C GLU A 355 -20.58 0.74 31.03
N SER A 356 -20.23 0.88 32.30
CA SER A 356 -20.97 0.30 33.42
C SER A 356 -22.41 0.75 33.32
N THR A 357 -23.31 -0.21 33.34
CA THR A 357 -24.74 0.00 33.56
C THR A 357 -24.93 0.59 34.96
N ASP A 358 -24.84 1.90 35.08
CA ASP A 358 -25.36 2.64 36.23
C ASP A 358 -26.85 2.89 35.96
N ASP A 359 -27.64 1.85 36.18
CA ASP A 359 -29.08 1.96 36.45
C ASP A 359 -29.26 2.17 37.96
N GLU A 360 -29.48 3.42 38.38
CA GLU A 360 -30.20 3.79 39.62
C GLU A 360 -31.14 4.98 39.39
#